data_AF-A0A1C9JBD1-F1
#
_entry.id   AF-A0A1C9JBD1-F1
#
_cell.length_a   1.000
_cell.length_b   1.000
_cell.length_c   1.000
_cell.angle_alpha   90.00
_cell.angle_beta   90.00
_cell.angle_gamma   90.00
#
_symmetry.space_group_name_H-M   'P 1'
#
loop_
_entity.id
_entity.type
_entity.pdbx_description
1 polymer ?
#
loop_
_entity_poly.entity_id
_entity_poly.type
_entity_poly.pdbx_seq_one_letter_code
_entity_poly.pdbx_strand_id
1 'polypeptide(L)' 'MLLIFHQRFILAFLTLFILLPQTPKENSLLAEFYESGLFSNYLEASTILKIVTFSTIFLFFLIVIL' A
#
# COMPACT_ATOMS: atom_id res chain seq x y z
N MET A 1 5.67 -24.23 17.10
CA MET A 1 5.69 -23.92 15.64
C MET A 1 4.34 -23.39 15.16
N LEU A 2 3.22 -24.08 15.39
CA LEU A 2 1.87 -23.60 15.00
C LEU A 2 1.45 -22.25 15.64
N LEU A 3 1.84 -22.01 16.90
CA LEU A 3 1.53 -20.78 17.64
C LEU A 3 2.25 -19.54 17.08
N ILE A 4 3.48 -19.72 16.57
CA ILE A 4 4.29 -18.66 15.94
C ILE A 4 3.65 -18.23 14.60
N PHE A 5 3.09 -19.20 13.86
CA PHE A 5 2.41 -18.95 12.59
C PHE A 5 1.13 -18.10 12.79
N HIS A 6 0.36 -18.37 13.84
CA HIS A 6 -0.84 -17.58 14.18
C HIS A 6 -0.51 -16.14 14.60
N GLN A 7 0.58 -15.95 15.35
CA GLN A 7 1.05 -14.62 15.76
C GLN A 7 1.46 -13.76 14.57
N ARG A 8 2.10 -14.34 13.55
CA ARG A 8 2.47 -13.64 12.30
C ARG A 8 1.24 -13.14 11.54
N PHE A 9 0.17 -13.94 11.45
CA PHE A 9 -1.08 -13.53 10.81
C PHE A 9 -1.75 -12.36 11.52
N ILE A 10 -1.83 -12.41 12.85
CA ILE A 10 -2.43 -11.34 13.67
C ILE A 10 -1.63 -10.04 13.50
N LEU A 11 -0.30 -10.13 13.53
CA LEU A 11 0.58 -8.99 13.31
C LEU A 11 0.41 -8.39 11.91
N ALA A 12 0.36 -9.22 10.86
CA ALA A 12 0.15 -8.74 9.50
C ALA A 12 -1.18 -8.00 9.32
N PHE A 13 -2.25 -8.51 9.95
CA PHE A 13 -3.57 -7.88 9.92
C PHE A 13 -3.61 -6.55 10.68
N LEU A 14 -2.96 -6.49 11.85
CA LEU A 14 -2.77 -5.24 12.61
C LEU A 14 -1.98 -4.21 11.80
N THR A 15 -0.93 -4.63 11.09
CA THR A 15 -0.15 -3.74 10.21
C THR A 15 -1.02 -3.16 9.09
N LEU A 16 -1.89 -3.96 8.46
CA LEU A 16 -2.87 -3.47 7.49
C LEU A 16 -3.80 -2.41 8.10
N PHE A 17 -4.32 -2.69 9.30
CA PHE A 17 -5.26 -1.81 9.98
C PHE A 17 -4.62 -0.48 10.40
N ILE A 18 -3.33 -0.49 10.70
CA ILE A 18 -2.54 0.71 11.05
C ILE A 18 -2.14 1.50 9.81
N LEU A 19 -1.91 0.83 8.67
CA LEU A 19 -1.52 1.47 7.41
C LEU A 19 -2.72 2.03 6.62
N LEU A 20 -3.89 1.38 6.67
CA LEU A 20 -5.07 1.79 5.90
C LEU A 20 -5.58 3.22 6.18
N PRO A 21 -5.61 3.74 7.42
CA PRO A 21 -6.24 5.03 7.72
C PRO A 21 -5.29 6.22 7.52
N GLN A 22 -4.29 6.14 6.64
CA GLN A 22 -3.37 7.25 6.38
C GLN A 22 -3.65 8.00 5.08
N THR A 23 -4.84 8.58 4.95
CA THR A 23 -5.07 9.60 3.92
C THR A 23 -5.40 10.94 4.56
N PRO A 24 -4.43 11.89 4.59
CA PRO A 24 -4.79 13.29 4.77
C PRO A 24 -5.68 13.74 3.60
N LYS A 25 -6.41 14.85 3.80
CA LYS A 25 -7.43 15.39 2.88
C LYS A 25 -6.93 15.60 1.44
N GLU A 26 -5.61 15.68 1.25
CA GLU A 26 -4.91 15.71 -0.03
C GLU A 26 -3.82 14.63 -0.07
N ASN A 27 -3.72 13.91 -1.21
CA ASN A 27 -2.72 12.88 -1.43
C ASN A 27 -1.45 13.54 -2.01
N SER A 28 -0.53 13.95 -1.13
CA SER A 28 0.74 14.60 -1.51
C SER A 28 1.56 13.75 -2.48
N LEU A 29 1.52 12.43 -2.34
CA LEU A 29 2.26 11.50 -3.19
C LEU A 29 1.70 11.46 -4.62
N LEU A 30 0.37 11.60 -4.75
CA LEU A 30 -0.28 11.72 -6.05
C LEU A 30 0.01 13.08 -6.72
N ALA A 31 0.06 14.16 -5.94
CA ALA A 31 0.47 15.47 -6.42
C ALA A 31 1.92 15.44 -6.94
N GLU A 32 2.84 14.85 -6.17
CA GLU A 32 4.25 14.71 -6.55
C GLU A 32 4.41 13.83 -7.80
N PHE A 33 3.64 12.74 -7.92
CA PHE A 33 3.62 11.91 -9.13
C PHE A 33 3.13 12.69 -10.36
N TYR A 34 2.10 13.52 -10.21
CA TYR A 34 1.60 14.35 -11.31
C TYR A 34 2.60 15.46 -11.68
N GLU A 35 3.17 16.15 -10.70
CA GLU A 35 4.15 17.22 -10.88
C GLU A 35 5.49 16.72 -11.45
N SER A 36 5.82 15.43 -11.28
CA SER A 36 7.02 14.83 -11.86
C SER A 36 7.06 14.81 -13.40
N GLY A 37 5.91 14.99 -14.06
CA GLY A 37 5.79 14.90 -15.52
C GLY A 37 5.90 13.47 -16.07
N LEU A 38 5.97 12.44 -15.22
CA LEU A 38 6.02 11.04 -15.63
C LEU A 38 4.70 10.51 -16.20
N PHE A 39 3.58 11.15 -15.88
CA PHE A 39 2.24 10.76 -16.31
C PHE A 39 1.59 11.87 -17.12
N SER A 40 0.77 11.50 -18.11
CA SER A 40 0.13 12.45 -19.02
C SER A 40 -0.94 13.30 -18.34
N ASN A 41 -1.56 12.77 -17.28
CA ASN A 41 -2.60 13.44 -16.52
C ASN A 41 -2.74 12.87 -15.10
N TYR A 42 -3.45 13.60 -14.25
CA TYR A 42 -3.67 13.25 -12.85
C TYR A 42 -4.41 11.91 -12.66
N LEU A 43 -5.31 11.56 -13.58
CA LEU A 43 -6.08 10.32 -13.52
C LEU A 43 -5.19 9.10 -13.78
N GLU A 44 -4.26 9.22 -14.72
CA GLU A 44 -3.23 8.20 -14.99
C GLU A 44 -2.31 8.00 -13.78
N ALA A 45 -1.79 9.10 -13.20
CA ALA A 45 -0.98 9.04 -11.99
C ALA A 45 -1.72 8.36 -10.83
N SER A 46 -3.01 8.68 -10.65
CA SER A 46 -3.86 8.09 -9.61
C SER A 46 -4.08 6.58 -9.84
N THR A 47 -4.29 6.19 -11.09
CA THR A 47 -4.51 4.79 -11.46
C THR A 47 -3.25 3.97 -11.21
N ILE A 48 -2.09 4.47 -11.64
CA ILE A 48 -0.80 3.80 -11.41
C ILE A 48 -0.47 3.74 -9.92
N LEU A 49 -0.66 4.83 -9.18
CA LEU A 49 -0.41 4.85 -7.75
C LEU A 49 -1.28 3.82 -7.00
N LYS A 50 -2.55 3.67 -7.41
CA LYS A 50 -3.45 2.66 -6.85
C LYS A 50 -2.96 1.24 -7.16
N ILE A 51 -2.56 0.97 -8.41
CA ILE A 51 -2.00 -0.33 -8.80
C ILE A 51 -0.77 -0.66 -7.97
N VAL A 52 0.21 0.27 -7.91
CA VAL A 52 1.45 0.08 -7.15
C VAL A 52 1.14 -0.19 -5.68
N THR A 53 0.22 0.57 -5.06
CA THR A 53 -0.17 0.41 -3.66
C THR A 53 -0.75 -0.99 -3.39
N PHE A 54 -1.69 -1.46 -4.21
CA PHE A 54 -2.25 -2.81 -4.03
C PHE A 54 -1.21 -3.90 -4.28
N SER A 55 -0.32 -3.70 -5.26
CA SER A 55 0.78 -4.64 -5.54
C SER A 55 1.78 -4.72 -4.37
N THR A 56 2.17 -3.61 -3.74
CA THR A 56 3.06 -3.64 -2.58
C THR A 56 2.39 -4.24 -1.35
N ILE A 57 1.10 -3.97 -1.11
CA ILE A 57 0.35 -4.64 -0.04
C ILE A 57 0.31 -6.15 -0.28
N PHE A 58 -0.02 -6.58 -1.50
CA PHE A 58 -0.05 -8.00 -1.84
C PHE A 58 1.33 -8.67 -1.63
N LEU A 59 2.40 -8.01 -2.08
CA LEU A 59 3.77 -8.50 -1.94
C LEU A 59 4.21 -8.57 -0.47
N PHE A 60 3.81 -7.60 0.36
CA PHE A 60 4.01 -7.65 1.81
C PHE A 60 3.39 -8.90 2.43
N PHE A 61 2.13 -9.22 2.10
CA PHE A 61 1.48 -10.44 2.60
C PHE A 61 2.16 -11.70 2.12
N LEU A 62 2.58 -11.74 0.86
CA LEU A 62 3.31 -12.89 0.32
C LEU A 62 4.60 -13.13 1.13
N ILE A 63 5.37 -12.08 1.43
CA ILE A 63 6.61 -12.19 2.22
C ILE A 63 6.34 -12.59 3.67
N VAL A 64 5.28 -12.07 4.30
CA VAL A 64 5.01 -12.33 5.71
C VAL A 64 4.44 -13.73 5.94
N ILE A 65 3.67 -14.24 4.97
CA ILE A 65 3.01 -15.55 5.04
C ILE A 65 3.95 -16.69 4.60
N LEU A 66 4.80 -16.47 3.58
CA LEU A 66 5.78 -17.45 3.09
C LEU A 66 6.96 -17.61 4.07
#